data_AF-A0AAJ0J1X2-F1
#
_entry.id   AF-A0AAJ0J1X2-F1
#
_cell.length_a   1.000
_cell.length_b   1.000
_cell.length_c   1.000
_cell.angle_alpha   90.00
_cell.angle_beta   90.00
_cell.angle_gamma   90.00
#
_symmetry.space_group_name_H-M   'P 1'
#
loop_
_entity.id
_entity.type
_entity.pdbx_description
1 polymer ?
#
loop_
_entity_poly.entity_id
_entity_poly.type
_entity_poly.pdbx_seq_one_letter_code
_entity_poly.pdbx_strand_id
1 'polypeptide(L)'
;MPLTTKLPKVGTTIFTVMSQLAAEHGAVNLGQGFPDFSVPQRLVDELEAAMRAGHNQYPPMTGVAALRQAIAGKAQRCYGAQVDGDTEITVTSGATEAIFNAIHAVVRAGEEVIVLDPAYDCYEPAIDLAGARAVHVALHPQTFAVDWQALRAAITPKTRLLMINSPHNPSGAMLSADDMQALTELLRGTDIFLLSDEVYEHIVFDGRRHESVLRWPELRARAFVISSFGKTYHCTGWKIGYAIAPPALTAEFRKVHQYNTFTSFGPAQHACAAMIRDEPEHDEQLGAFYQAKRDRFREQLLTTRLKPLPVPGGYFQLVDYSAISDLPDTEFVKWLTIEKGVAAIPLSPFYERAPSGQRLARLCFAKNDATLDAAITRLQQL
;
A
#
# COMPACT_ATOMS: atom_id res chain seq x y z
N MET A 1 26.03 -11.12 27.43
CA MET A 1 26.18 -11.35 25.98
C MET A 1 25.55 -10.16 25.26
N PRO A 2 26.20 -9.55 24.25
CA PRO A 2 25.57 -8.50 23.46
C PRO A 2 24.41 -9.09 22.63
N LEU A 3 23.31 -8.35 22.52
CA LEU A 3 22.18 -8.72 21.67
C LEU A 3 22.59 -8.61 20.20
N THR A 4 22.52 -9.69 19.45
CA THR A 4 22.66 -9.65 17.98
C THR A 4 21.29 -9.40 17.37
N THR A 5 21.11 -8.24 16.71
CA THR A 5 19.84 -7.89 16.06
C THR A 5 19.52 -8.84 14.90
N LYS A 6 18.23 -9.17 14.72
CA LYS A 6 17.73 -9.87 13.52
C LYS A 6 17.61 -8.95 12.31
N LEU A 7 17.64 -7.63 12.51
CA LEU A 7 17.37 -6.61 11.49
C LEU A 7 18.42 -5.50 11.54
N PRO A 8 19.68 -5.77 11.14
CA PRO A 8 20.76 -4.78 11.22
C PRO A 8 20.59 -3.59 10.25
N LYS A 9 19.76 -3.73 9.22
CA LYS A 9 19.46 -2.68 8.23
C LYS A 9 18.31 -1.75 8.65
N VAL A 10 17.49 -2.14 9.63
CA VAL A 10 16.25 -1.43 9.97
C VAL A 10 16.52 -0.35 11.01
N GLY A 11 16.30 0.90 10.61
CA GLY A 11 16.25 2.06 11.50
C GLY A 11 14.83 2.61 11.67
N THR A 12 14.71 3.82 12.21
CA THR A 12 13.44 4.56 12.23
C THR A 12 12.96 4.84 10.81
N THR A 13 11.68 4.56 10.51
CA THR A 13 11.14 4.75 9.16
C THR A 13 11.23 6.21 8.70
N ILE A 14 11.41 6.42 7.39
CA ILE A 14 11.47 7.77 6.81
C ILE A 14 10.19 8.57 7.11
N PHE A 15 9.04 7.91 7.21
CA PHE A 15 7.77 8.54 7.54
C PHE A 15 7.78 9.14 8.95
N THR A 16 8.32 8.43 9.93
CA THR A 16 8.44 8.92 11.31
C THR A 16 9.40 10.09 11.37
N VAL A 17 10.57 9.98 10.72
CA VAL A 17 11.58 11.05 10.68
C VAL A 17 11.00 12.34 10.10
N MET A 18 10.35 12.27 8.93
CA MET A 18 9.81 13.46 8.27
C MET A 18 8.60 14.05 9.00
N SER A 19 7.78 13.22 9.67
CA SER A 19 6.64 13.72 10.45
C SER A 19 7.09 14.43 11.72
N GLN A 20 8.13 13.92 12.39
CA GLN A 20 8.73 14.58 13.54
C GLN A 20 9.34 15.92 13.13
N LEU A 21 10.14 15.95 12.06
CA LEU A 21 10.73 17.18 11.54
C LEU A 21 9.65 18.22 11.17
N ALA A 22 8.55 17.77 10.56
CA ALA A 22 7.44 18.65 10.24
C ALA A 22 6.81 19.30 11.48
N ALA A 23 6.65 18.52 12.56
CA ALA A 23 6.10 19.02 13.82
C ALA A 23 7.06 20.02 14.49
N GLU A 24 8.36 19.72 14.52
CA GLU A 24 9.40 20.59 15.12
C GLU A 24 9.48 21.96 14.45
N HIS A 25 9.21 22.03 13.14
CA HIS A 25 9.31 23.26 12.35
C HIS A 25 7.96 23.88 11.96
N GLY A 26 6.83 23.36 12.44
CA GLY A 26 5.49 23.86 12.06
C GLY A 26 5.24 23.78 10.55
N ALA A 27 5.80 22.76 9.89
CA ALA A 27 5.66 22.53 8.46
C ALA A 27 4.29 21.93 8.12
N VAL A 28 3.75 22.25 6.94
CA VAL A 28 2.59 21.55 6.40
C VAL A 28 3.01 20.14 6.01
N ASN A 29 2.40 19.13 6.62
CA ASN A 29 2.80 17.73 6.41
C ASN A 29 2.09 17.10 5.20
N LEU A 30 2.71 17.20 4.03
CA LEU A 30 2.36 16.44 2.84
C LEU A 30 3.17 15.14 2.71
N GLY A 31 4.01 14.80 3.68
CA GLY A 31 4.83 13.59 3.64
C GLY A 31 4.02 12.34 4.05
N GLN A 32 3.33 12.44 5.19
CA GLN A 32 2.64 11.29 5.76
C GLN A 32 1.38 10.89 4.97
N GLY A 33 1.32 9.61 4.62
CA GLY A 33 0.32 9.04 3.73
C GLY A 33 -1.00 8.69 4.42
N PHE A 34 -1.65 9.65 5.08
CA PHE A 34 -3.01 9.50 5.60
C PHE A 34 -3.87 10.75 5.42
N PRO A 35 -5.21 10.61 5.37
CA PRO A 35 -6.18 11.71 5.41
C PRO A 35 -6.12 12.57 6.67
N ASP A 36 -6.23 13.89 6.53
CA ASP A 36 -6.48 14.83 7.65
C ASP A 36 -7.96 15.26 7.73
N PHE A 37 -8.85 14.52 7.06
CA PHE A 37 -10.30 14.70 7.08
C PHE A 37 -10.99 13.51 7.76
N SER A 38 -12.25 13.72 8.16
CA SER A 38 -13.03 12.74 8.93
C SER A 38 -13.27 11.44 8.17
N VAL A 39 -13.41 10.36 8.93
CA VAL A 39 -13.89 9.07 8.43
C VAL A 39 -15.39 9.15 8.09
N PRO A 40 -15.93 8.25 7.24
CA PRO A 40 -17.37 8.15 7.00
C PRO A 40 -18.16 7.97 8.30
N GLN A 41 -19.27 8.71 8.45
CA GLN A 41 -20.05 8.73 9.69
C GLN A 41 -20.60 7.35 10.05
N ARG A 42 -21.08 6.58 9.06
CA ARG A 42 -21.57 5.21 9.27
C ARG A 42 -20.56 4.33 9.99
N LEU A 43 -19.26 4.43 9.67
CA LEU A 43 -18.24 3.65 10.36
C LEU A 43 -18.18 3.97 11.84
N VAL A 44 -18.28 5.25 12.21
CA VAL A 44 -18.31 5.69 13.61
C VAL A 44 -19.53 5.13 14.31
N ASP A 45 -20.70 5.29 13.70
CA ASP A 45 -21.98 4.86 14.27
C ASP A 45 -22.03 3.33 14.47
N GLU A 46 -21.59 2.56 13.49
CA GLU A 46 -21.57 1.10 13.54
C GLU A 46 -20.51 0.56 14.50
N LEU A 47 -19.37 1.26 14.63
CA LEU A 47 -18.36 0.93 15.64
C LEU A 47 -18.93 1.14 17.04
N GLU A 48 -19.57 2.29 17.28
CA GLU A 48 -20.22 2.59 18.55
C GLU A 48 -21.30 1.56 18.88
N ALA A 49 -22.17 1.26 17.92
CA ALA A 49 -23.23 0.27 18.07
C ALA A 49 -22.66 -1.12 18.42
N ALA A 50 -21.62 -1.56 17.73
CA ALA A 50 -20.98 -2.84 17.99
C ALA A 50 -20.37 -2.91 19.40
N MET A 51 -19.72 -1.83 19.85
CA MET A 51 -19.17 -1.76 21.20
C MET A 51 -20.26 -1.80 22.27
N ARG A 52 -21.37 -1.06 22.08
CA ARG A 52 -22.52 -1.05 23.00
C ARG A 52 -23.26 -2.38 23.03
N ALA A 53 -23.31 -3.09 21.90
CA ALA A 53 -23.90 -4.43 21.79
C ALA A 53 -23.03 -5.54 22.42
N GLY A 54 -21.85 -5.22 22.95
CA GLY A 54 -21.00 -6.17 23.65
C GLY A 54 -20.04 -6.94 22.74
N HIS A 55 -19.83 -6.54 21.49
CA HIS A 55 -18.85 -7.15 20.56
C HIS A 55 -17.39 -6.81 20.90
N ASN A 56 -17.06 -6.69 22.19
CA ASN A 56 -15.76 -6.26 22.70
C ASN A 56 -14.81 -7.43 23.02
N GLN A 57 -15.28 -8.67 22.94
CA GLN A 57 -14.48 -9.88 23.19
C GLN A 57 -13.84 -10.40 21.89
N TYR A 58 -13.03 -11.44 22.00
CA TYR A 58 -12.34 -12.05 20.84
C TYR A 58 -13.35 -12.43 19.74
N PRO A 59 -13.20 -11.89 18.51
CA PRO A 59 -13.91 -12.41 17.36
C PRO A 59 -13.32 -13.77 16.94
N PRO A 60 -13.90 -14.47 15.95
CA PRO A 60 -13.25 -15.65 15.38
C PRO A 60 -11.86 -15.32 14.82
N MET A 61 -10.89 -16.23 14.95
CA MET A 61 -9.51 -16.06 14.48
C MET A 61 -9.44 -15.61 13.01
N THR A 62 -10.30 -16.15 12.15
CA THR A 62 -10.28 -15.79 10.72
C THR A 62 -10.91 -14.43 10.42
N GLY A 63 -11.59 -13.83 11.40
CA GLY A 63 -12.44 -12.64 11.28
C GLY A 63 -13.93 -12.95 11.44
N VAL A 64 -14.70 -11.92 11.79
CA VAL A 64 -16.16 -11.95 11.93
C VAL A 64 -16.79 -12.43 10.62
N ALA A 65 -17.70 -13.41 10.71
CA ALA A 65 -18.33 -14.02 9.54
C ALA A 65 -19.02 -12.99 8.63
N ALA A 66 -19.76 -12.04 9.20
CA ALA A 66 -20.43 -10.98 8.44
C ALA A 66 -19.44 -10.16 7.60
N LEU A 67 -18.25 -9.84 8.14
CA LEU A 67 -17.23 -9.11 7.40
C LEU A 67 -16.66 -9.96 6.26
N ARG A 68 -16.32 -11.22 6.53
CA ARG A 68 -15.77 -12.11 5.50
C ARG A 68 -16.76 -12.31 4.34
N GLN A 69 -18.04 -12.51 4.63
CA GLN A 69 -19.07 -12.63 3.58
C GLN A 69 -19.28 -11.31 2.83
N ALA A 70 -19.20 -10.16 3.50
CA ALA A 70 -19.26 -8.87 2.83
C ALA A 70 -18.06 -8.67 1.88
N ILE A 71 -16.84 -9.05 2.30
CA ILE A 71 -15.64 -9.01 1.45
C ILE A 71 -15.80 -9.93 0.24
N ALA A 72 -16.33 -11.15 0.40
CA ALA A 72 -16.61 -12.06 -0.70
C ALA A 72 -17.58 -11.45 -1.73
N GLY A 73 -18.67 -10.84 -1.24
CA GLY A 73 -19.61 -10.10 -2.08
C GLY A 73 -18.96 -8.92 -2.81
N LYS A 74 -18.09 -8.16 -2.13
CA LYS A 74 -17.30 -7.08 -2.73
C LYS A 74 -16.36 -7.60 -3.82
N ALA A 75 -15.66 -8.70 -3.60
CA ALA A 75 -14.78 -9.31 -4.61
C ALA A 75 -15.54 -9.70 -5.89
N GLN A 76 -16.75 -10.26 -5.73
CA GLN A 76 -17.62 -10.56 -6.87
C GLN A 76 -18.06 -9.29 -7.61
N ARG A 77 -18.52 -8.26 -6.88
CA ARG A 77 -18.98 -7.00 -7.49
C ARG A 77 -17.85 -6.26 -8.22
N CYS A 78 -16.71 -6.06 -7.55
CA CYS A 78 -15.61 -5.27 -8.08
C CYS A 78 -14.84 -6.03 -9.17
N TYR A 79 -14.61 -7.33 -8.99
CA TYR A 79 -13.64 -8.09 -9.80
C TYR A 79 -14.25 -9.23 -10.62
N GLY A 80 -15.52 -9.57 -10.39
CA GLY A 80 -16.13 -10.78 -10.96
C GLY A 80 -15.60 -12.07 -10.32
N ALA A 81 -14.90 -11.97 -9.19
CA ALA A 81 -14.23 -13.07 -8.52
C ALA A 81 -15.15 -13.73 -7.48
N GLN A 82 -15.52 -14.99 -7.71
CA GLN A 82 -16.22 -15.79 -6.72
C GLN A 82 -15.23 -16.25 -5.67
N VAL A 83 -15.39 -15.78 -4.43
CA VAL A 83 -14.51 -16.08 -3.29
C VAL A 83 -15.35 -16.67 -2.18
N ASP A 84 -14.89 -17.74 -1.55
CA ASP A 84 -15.54 -18.33 -0.37
C ASP A 84 -15.09 -17.61 0.91
N GLY A 85 -16.04 -16.99 1.62
CA GLY A 85 -15.73 -16.21 2.82
C GLY A 85 -15.12 -17.02 3.96
N ASP A 86 -15.40 -18.31 4.07
CA ASP A 86 -14.93 -19.17 5.18
C ASP A 86 -13.55 -19.77 4.92
N THR A 87 -13.21 -20.04 3.66
CA THR A 87 -11.99 -20.77 3.29
C THR A 87 -10.95 -19.91 2.59
N GLU A 88 -11.31 -18.77 2.00
CA GLU A 88 -10.38 -17.94 1.22
C GLU A 88 -10.09 -16.56 1.82
N ILE A 89 -10.84 -16.12 2.84
CA ILE A 89 -10.72 -14.77 3.40
C ILE A 89 -10.21 -14.81 4.84
N THR A 90 -9.19 -14.02 5.15
CA THR A 90 -8.70 -13.84 6.52
C THR A 90 -8.56 -12.35 6.84
N VAL A 91 -9.25 -11.89 7.89
CA VAL A 91 -9.14 -10.51 8.39
C VAL A 91 -7.87 -10.37 9.22
N THR A 92 -7.19 -9.23 9.10
CA THR A 92 -5.93 -8.96 9.78
C THR A 92 -5.89 -7.57 10.40
N SER A 93 -4.89 -7.35 11.25
CA SER A 93 -4.55 -6.10 11.94
C SER A 93 -3.85 -5.13 10.98
N GLY A 94 -4.55 -4.81 9.89
CA GLY A 94 -4.09 -4.02 8.77
C GLY A 94 -3.38 -4.86 7.72
N ALA A 95 -3.18 -4.26 6.53
CA ALA A 95 -2.45 -4.88 5.44
C ALA A 95 -0.99 -5.22 5.80
N THR A 96 -0.35 -4.43 6.68
CA THR A 96 1.01 -4.71 7.16
C THR A 96 1.13 -6.10 7.78
N GLU A 97 0.15 -6.52 8.59
CA GLU A 97 0.14 -7.86 9.17
C GLU A 97 -0.14 -8.92 8.08
N ALA A 98 -1.05 -8.64 7.15
CA ALA A 98 -1.32 -9.55 6.05
C ALA A 98 -0.07 -9.81 5.19
N ILE A 99 0.72 -8.78 4.89
CA ILE A 99 1.98 -8.91 4.13
C ILE A 99 2.95 -9.80 4.89
N PHE A 100 3.13 -9.53 6.19
CA PHE A 100 3.99 -10.33 7.05
C PHE A 100 3.54 -11.81 7.10
N ASN A 101 2.25 -12.05 7.32
CA ASN A 101 1.68 -13.40 7.41
C ASN A 101 1.83 -14.16 6.07
N ALA A 102 1.58 -13.50 4.94
CA ALA A 102 1.74 -14.09 3.62
C ALA A 102 3.19 -14.51 3.34
N ILE A 103 4.16 -13.63 3.62
CA ILE A 103 5.59 -13.94 3.48
C ILE A 103 5.96 -15.14 4.36
N HIS A 104 5.65 -15.09 5.65
CA HIS A 104 6.01 -16.16 6.60
C HIS A 104 5.26 -17.48 6.37
N ALA A 105 4.10 -17.45 5.69
CA ALA A 105 3.38 -18.68 5.35
C ALA A 105 4.16 -19.51 4.32
N VAL A 106 4.75 -18.87 3.31
CA VAL A 106 5.28 -19.57 2.13
C VAL A 106 6.79 -19.50 1.94
N VAL A 107 7.46 -18.52 2.55
CA VAL A 107 8.90 -18.30 2.43
C VAL A 107 9.66 -19.04 3.53
N ARG A 108 10.80 -19.63 3.17
CA ARG A 108 11.71 -20.38 4.03
C ARG A 108 13.11 -19.77 4.02
N ALA A 109 13.88 -20.08 5.04
CA ALA A 109 15.25 -19.58 5.16
C ALA A 109 16.11 -20.01 3.95
N GLY A 110 16.85 -19.06 3.37
CA GLY A 110 17.68 -19.27 2.19
C GLY A 110 16.96 -19.16 0.84
N GLU A 111 15.64 -18.96 0.83
CA GLU A 111 14.87 -18.68 -0.39
C GLU A 111 14.95 -17.19 -0.77
N GLU A 112 14.45 -16.87 -1.96
CA GLU A 112 14.47 -15.55 -2.56
C GLU A 112 13.06 -15.00 -2.75
N VAL A 113 12.88 -13.72 -2.44
CA VAL A 113 11.63 -12.99 -2.68
C VAL A 113 11.94 -11.82 -3.59
N ILE A 114 11.32 -11.78 -4.77
CA ILE A 114 11.51 -10.66 -5.70
C ILE A 114 10.60 -9.50 -5.28
N VAL A 115 11.19 -8.31 -5.17
CA VAL A 115 10.50 -7.05 -4.90
C VAL A 115 10.80 -6.04 -6.01
N LEU A 116 9.82 -5.18 -6.32
CA LEU A 116 9.95 -4.18 -7.36
C LEU A 116 10.26 -2.82 -6.76
N ASP A 117 11.41 -2.25 -7.11
CA ASP A 117 11.83 -0.95 -6.58
C ASP A 117 11.30 0.22 -7.43
N PRO A 118 10.79 1.32 -6.83
CA PRO A 118 10.80 1.61 -5.39
C PRO A 118 9.75 0.82 -4.61
N ALA A 119 10.16 0.07 -3.59
CA ALA A 119 9.32 -0.81 -2.80
C ALA A 119 8.88 -0.16 -1.47
N TYR A 120 7.67 -0.48 -1.01
CA TYR A 120 7.21 -0.07 0.31
C TYR A 120 8.08 -0.70 1.42
N ASP A 121 8.44 0.11 2.41
CA ASP A 121 9.52 -0.18 3.37
C ASP A 121 9.26 -1.38 4.30
N CYS A 122 8.02 -1.86 4.39
CA CYS A 122 7.71 -3.01 5.24
C CYS A 122 8.01 -4.37 4.58
N TYR A 123 8.32 -4.43 3.29
CA TYR A 123 8.50 -5.69 2.57
C TYR A 123 9.81 -6.40 2.97
N GLU A 124 10.95 -5.74 2.80
CA GLU A 124 12.28 -6.33 3.06
C GLU A 124 12.45 -6.80 4.53
N PRO A 125 12.03 -6.05 5.56
CA PRO A 125 12.15 -6.52 6.95
C PRO A 125 11.39 -7.82 7.23
N ALA A 126 10.23 -8.03 6.60
CA ALA A 126 9.48 -9.28 6.75
C ALA A 126 10.19 -10.46 6.06
N ILE A 127 10.83 -10.21 4.91
CA ILE A 127 11.64 -11.20 4.18
C ILE A 127 12.88 -11.58 5.01
N ASP A 128 13.59 -10.59 5.54
CA ASP A 128 14.77 -10.79 6.40
C ASP A 128 14.41 -11.61 7.65
N LEU A 129 13.26 -11.31 8.28
CA LEU A 129 12.79 -12.05 9.47
C LEU A 129 12.45 -13.51 9.21
N ALA A 130 12.08 -13.85 7.95
CA ALA A 130 11.90 -15.22 7.48
C ALA A 130 13.23 -15.94 7.14
N GLY A 131 14.37 -15.25 7.23
CA GLY A 131 15.69 -15.76 6.88
C GLY A 131 15.91 -15.89 5.37
N ALA A 132 15.11 -15.19 4.57
CA ALA A 132 15.19 -15.17 3.12
C ALA A 132 15.94 -13.93 2.61
N ARG A 133 16.14 -13.86 1.30
CA ARG A 133 16.82 -12.74 0.64
C ARG A 133 15.84 -11.99 -0.26
N ALA A 134 15.72 -10.67 -0.07
CA ALA A 134 15.07 -9.82 -1.05
C ALA A 134 15.93 -9.69 -2.31
N VAL A 135 15.31 -9.85 -3.48
CA VAL A 135 15.91 -9.67 -4.80
C VAL A 135 15.23 -8.48 -5.44
N HIS A 136 15.90 -7.33 -5.44
CA HIS A 136 15.32 -6.09 -5.94
C HIS A 136 15.44 -6.01 -7.47
N VAL A 137 14.32 -5.72 -8.12
CA VAL A 137 14.26 -5.42 -9.56
C VAL A 137 13.73 -4.00 -9.70
N ALA A 138 14.55 -3.09 -10.20
CA ALA A 138 14.16 -1.70 -10.36
C ALA A 138 13.15 -1.53 -11.49
N LEU A 139 12.05 -0.83 -11.20
CA LEU A 139 11.15 -0.29 -12.20
C LEU A 139 11.85 0.82 -12.99
N HIS A 140 11.31 1.15 -14.17
CA HIS A 140 11.82 2.23 -14.98
C HIS A 140 11.85 3.56 -14.20
N PRO A 141 12.99 4.30 -14.16
CA PRO A 141 13.20 5.38 -13.19
C PRO A 141 12.27 6.60 -13.32
N GLN A 142 11.60 6.78 -14.47
CA GLN A 142 10.63 7.86 -14.72
C GLN A 142 9.18 7.39 -14.87
N THR A 143 8.93 6.29 -15.59
CA THR A 143 7.57 5.78 -15.87
C THR A 143 7.11 4.75 -14.85
N PHE A 144 8.04 4.17 -14.09
CA PHE A 144 7.80 3.07 -13.16
C PHE A 144 7.16 1.84 -13.80
N ALA A 145 7.34 1.67 -15.12
CA ALA A 145 6.96 0.45 -15.82
C ALA A 145 7.87 -0.72 -15.39
N VAL A 146 7.31 -1.93 -15.40
CA VAL A 146 8.05 -3.15 -15.10
C VAL A 146 9.02 -3.46 -16.25
N ASP A 147 10.29 -3.69 -15.92
CA ASP A 147 11.23 -4.30 -16.85
C ASP A 147 11.07 -5.83 -16.81
N TRP A 148 10.24 -6.35 -17.71
CA TRP A 148 9.92 -7.78 -17.80
C TRP A 148 11.14 -8.65 -18.14
N GLN A 149 12.16 -8.10 -18.80
CA GLN A 149 13.39 -8.82 -19.08
C GLN A 149 14.25 -8.94 -17.82
N ALA A 150 14.45 -7.83 -17.10
CA ALA A 150 15.17 -7.83 -15.83
C ALA A 150 14.47 -8.71 -14.79
N LEU A 151 13.14 -8.64 -14.72
CA LEU A 151 12.36 -9.48 -13.81
C LEU A 151 12.52 -10.98 -14.13
N ARG A 152 12.48 -11.36 -15.41
CA ARG A 152 12.74 -12.74 -15.83
C ARG A 152 14.16 -13.19 -15.48
N ALA A 153 15.15 -12.33 -15.65
CA ALA A 153 16.53 -12.62 -15.33
C ALA A 153 16.79 -12.76 -13.82
N ALA A 154 15.95 -12.14 -12.98
CA ALA A 154 16.03 -12.22 -11.53
C ALA A 154 15.47 -13.54 -10.96
N ILE A 155 14.71 -14.31 -11.74
CA ILE A 155 14.17 -15.60 -11.30
C ILE A 155 15.28 -16.64 -11.25
N THR A 156 15.38 -17.32 -10.11
CA THR A 156 16.29 -18.44 -9.87
C THR A 156 15.53 -19.64 -9.31
N PRO A 157 16.15 -20.83 -9.21
CA PRO A 157 15.55 -21.97 -8.52
C PRO A 157 15.23 -21.72 -7.03
N LYS A 158 15.73 -20.63 -6.42
CA LYS A 158 15.43 -20.22 -5.05
C LYS A 158 14.28 -19.22 -4.95
N THR A 159 13.81 -18.68 -6.07
CA THR A 159 12.70 -17.71 -6.06
C THR A 159 11.44 -18.40 -5.58
N ARG A 160 10.91 -17.92 -4.45
CA ARG A 160 9.71 -18.48 -3.82
C ARG A 160 8.48 -17.59 -3.99
N LEU A 161 8.69 -16.28 -3.95
CA LEU A 161 7.63 -15.30 -3.92
C LEU A 161 8.01 -14.11 -4.80
N LEU A 162 7.06 -13.62 -5.57
CA LEU A 162 7.11 -12.34 -6.26
C LEU A 162 6.11 -11.39 -5.62
N MET A 163 6.53 -10.16 -5.31
CA MET A 163 5.67 -9.13 -4.75
C MET A 163 5.38 -8.03 -5.78
N ILE A 164 4.11 -7.69 -5.94
CA ILE A 164 3.66 -6.56 -6.74
C ILE A 164 2.83 -5.60 -5.88
N ASN A 165 2.83 -4.32 -6.21
CA ASN A 165 1.99 -3.32 -5.56
C ASN A 165 1.34 -2.41 -6.61
N SER A 166 0.01 -2.44 -6.71
CA SER A 166 -0.74 -1.69 -7.71
C SER A 166 -2.14 -1.32 -7.17
N PRO A 167 -2.53 -0.03 -7.17
CA PRO A 167 -1.70 1.14 -7.46
C PRO A 167 -0.46 1.27 -6.56
N HIS A 168 0.64 1.69 -7.16
CA HIS A 168 1.98 1.57 -6.59
C HIS A 168 2.32 2.74 -5.64
N ASN A 169 2.78 2.43 -4.43
CA ASN A 169 3.38 3.40 -3.52
C ASN A 169 4.91 3.22 -3.57
N PRO A 170 5.69 4.24 -3.95
CA PRO A 170 5.37 5.67 -3.93
C PRO A 170 4.92 6.31 -5.25
N SER A 171 4.97 5.61 -6.39
CA SER A 171 4.91 6.28 -7.70
C SER A 171 3.53 6.62 -8.25
N GLY A 172 2.48 5.99 -7.72
CA GLY A 172 1.13 6.03 -8.25
C GLY A 172 0.94 5.21 -9.53
N ALA A 173 1.99 4.55 -10.05
CA ALA A 173 1.90 3.71 -11.24
C ALA A 173 0.95 2.52 -11.04
N MET A 174 0.45 1.97 -12.13
CA MET A 174 -0.48 0.84 -12.11
C MET A 174 -0.08 -0.18 -13.15
N LEU A 175 -0.29 -1.45 -12.84
CA LEU A 175 -0.18 -2.53 -13.81
C LEU A 175 -1.37 -2.50 -14.78
N SER A 176 -1.07 -2.61 -16.06
CA SER A 176 -2.06 -2.74 -17.14
C SER A 176 -2.48 -4.20 -17.34
N ALA A 177 -3.49 -4.44 -18.18
CA ALA A 177 -3.88 -5.79 -18.55
C ALA A 177 -2.74 -6.55 -19.26
N ASP A 178 -1.93 -5.85 -20.07
CA ASP A 178 -0.76 -6.43 -20.73
C ASP A 178 0.32 -6.80 -19.71
N ASP A 179 0.51 -5.99 -18.67
CA ASP A 179 1.42 -6.31 -17.56
C ASP A 179 0.94 -7.56 -16.79
N MET A 180 -0.37 -7.69 -16.55
CA MET A 180 -0.94 -8.87 -15.89
C MET A 180 -0.84 -10.13 -16.76
N GLN A 181 -0.97 -9.99 -18.07
CA GLN A 181 -0.72 -11.08 -19.02
C GLN A 181 0.75 -11.50 -19.00
N ALA A 182 1.69 -10.54 -19.06
CA ALA A 182 3.12 -10.81 -18.96
C ALA A 182 3.50 -11.47 -17.62
N LEU A 183 2.89 -11.03 -16.52
CA LEU A 183 3.03 -11.66 -15.21
C LEU A 183 2.54 -13.12 -15.21
N THR A 184 1.38 -13.36 -15.83
CA THR A 184 0.80 -14.70 -15.96
C THR A 184 1.75 -15.62 -16.72
N GLU A 185 2.28 -15.17 -17.86
CA GLU A 185 3.23 -15.93 -18.67
C GLU A 185 4.57 -16.15 -17.95
N LEU A 186 5.03 -15.17 -17.17
CA LEU A 186 6.26 -15.29 -16.39
C LEU A 186 6.16 -16.36 -15.30
N LEU A 187 5.03 -16.44 -14.61
CA LEU A 187 4.82 -17.38 -13.50
C LEU A 187 4.33 -18.76 -13.95
N ARG A 188 3.82 -18.89 -15.17
CA ARG A 188 3.34 -20.17 -15.71
C ARG A 188 4.44 -21.24 -15.68
N GLY A 189 4.11 -22.43 -15.16
CA GLY A 189 5.04 -23.54 -15.04
C GLY A 189 6.06 -23.42 -13.89
N THR A 190 5.97 -22.38 -13.07
CA THR A 190 6.80 -22.20 -11.87
C THR A 190 6.02 -22.50 -10.59
N ASP A 191 6.75 -22.76 -9.51
CA ASP A 191 6.22 -22.86 -8.13
C ASP A 191 6.31 -21.54 -7.35
N ILE A 192 6.49 -20.42 -8.06
CA ILE A 192 6.59 -19.09 -7.48
C ILE A 192 5.19 -18.60 -7.10
N PHE A 193 5.01 -18.24 -5.83
CA PHE A 193 3.80 -17.58 -5.33
C PHE A 193 3.79 -16.10 -5.66
N LEU A 194 2.61 -15.50 -5.59
CA LEU A 194 2.41 -14.06 -5.78
C LEU A 194 1.86 -13.42 -4.50
N LEU A 195 2.36 -12.24 -4.15
CA LEU A 195 1.73 -11.36 -3.18
C LEU A 195 1.40 -10.05 -3.90
N SER A 196 0.12 -9.73 -3.96
CA SER A 196 -0.41 -8.50 -4.55
C SER A 196 -0.86 -7.56 -3.45
N ASP A 197 -0.07 -6.52 -3.18
CA ASP A 197 -0.48 -5.41 -2.32
C ASP A 197 -1.37 -4.46 -3.13
N GLU A 198 -2.68 -4.52 -2.86
CA GLU A 198 -3.70 -3.77 -3.58
C GLU A 198 -4.41 -2.78 -2.64
N VAL A 199 -3.75 -2.27 -1.60
CA VAL A 199 -4.40 -1.41 -0.59
C VAL A 199 -4.99 -0.10 -1.14
N TYR A 200 -4.60 0.30 -2.36
CA TYR A 200 -5.13 1.46 -3.07
C TYR A 200 -6.09 1.09 -4.21
N GLU A 201 -6.61 -0.15 -4.25
CA GLU A 201 -7.46 -0.71 -5.32
C GLU A 201 -8.64 0.18 -5.78
N HIS A 202 -9.18 1.01 -4.90
CA HIS A 202 -10.32 1.91 -5.17
C HIS A 202 -9.90 3.35 -5.50
N ILE A 203 -8.60 3.64 -5.54
CA ILE A 203 -8.06 4.99 -5.78
C ILE A 203 -7.39 5.00 -7.15
N VAL A 204 -8.24 5.05 -8.17
CA VAL A 204 -7.86 4.94 -9.59
C VAL A 204 -8.47 6.10 -10.35
N PHE A 205 -7.71 6.65 -11.30
CA PHE A 205 -8.06 7.88 -12.00
C PHE A 205 -8.18 7.69 -13.51
N ASP A 206 -8.70 8.74 -14.17
CA ASP A 206 -8.70 8.90 -15.63
C ASP A 206 -9.49 7.80 -16.36
N GLY A 207 -10.52 7.25 -15.69
CA GLY A 207 -11.32 6.14 -16.21
C GLY A 207 -10.57 4.82 -16.33
N ARG A 208 -9.36 4.72 -15.75
CA ARG A 208 -8.59 3.47 -15.73
C ARG A 208 -9.30 2.42 -14.88
N ARG A 209 -8.99 1.16 -15.18
CA ARG A 209 -9.47 0.01 -14.40
C ARG A 209 -8.34 -0.52 -13.52
N HIS A 210 -8.67 -0.86 -12.27
CA HIS A 210 -7.77 -1.65 -11.42
C HIS A 210 -7.73 -3.11 -11.90
N GLU A 211 -6.56 -3.54 -12.36
CA GLU A 211 -6.29 -4.91 -12.76
C GLU A 211 -5.89 -5.78 -11.56
N SER A 212 -6.83 -5.93 -10.62
CA SER A 212 -6.66 -6.82 -9.46
C SER A 212 -6.29 -8.23 -9.90
N VAL A 213 -5.38 -8.88 -9.18
CA VAL A 213 -5.05 -10.31 -9.38
C VAL A 213 -6.29 -11.20 -9.29
N LEU A 214 -7.33 -10.78 -8.58
CA LEU A 214 -8.59 -11.51 -8.48
C LEU A 214 -9.32 -11.68 -9.83
N ARG A 215 -9.03 -10.81 -10.81
CA ARG A 215 -9.56 -10.92 -12.19
C ARG A 215 -8.86 -11.97 -13.04
N TRP A 216 -7.72 -12.50 -12.58
CA TRP A 216 -6.81 -13.34 -13.36
C TRP A 216 -6.72 -14.74 -12.73
N PRO A 217 -7.52 -15.74 -13.19
CA PRO A 217 -7.64 -17.02 -12.51
C PRO A 217 -6.32 -17.77 -12.31
N GLU A 218 -5.41 -17.77 -13.30
CA GLU A 218 -4.09 -18.41 -13.21
C GLU A 218 -3.21 -17.77 -12.12
N LEU A 219 -3.26 -16.44 -11.99
CA LEU A 219 -2.53 -15.70 -10.95
C LEU A 219 -3.18 -15.87 -9.58
N ARG A 220 -4.51 -15.74 -9.51
CA ARG A 220 -5.28 -15.90 -8.26
C ARG A 220 -5.01 -17.26 -7.60
N ALA A 221 -4.87 -18.33 -8.39
CA ALA A 221 -4.62 -19.69 -7.88
C ALA A 221 -3.31 -19.85 -7.09
N ARG A 222 -2.41 -18.86 -7.12
CA ARG A 222 -1.11 -18.85 -6.43
C ARG A 222 -0.84 -17.58 -5.64
N ALA A 223 -1.86 -16.74 -5.43
CA ALA A 223 -1.69 -15.40 -4.89
C ALA A 223 -2.29 -15.20 -3.51
N PHE A 224 -1.64 -14.33 -2.73
CA PHE A 224 -2.25 -13.57 -1.64
C PHE A 224 -2.57 -12.16 -2.14
N VAL A 225 -3.85 -11.79 -2.18
CA VAL A 225 -4.30 -10.44 -2.53
C VAL A 225 -4.63 -9.70 -1.25
N ILE A 226 -3.96 -8.57 -1.01
CA ILE A 226 -3.98 -7.85 0.26
C ILE A 226 -4.66 -6.50 0.10
N SER A 227 -5.60 -6.21 1.00
CA SER A 227 -6.38 -4.98 1.02
C SER A 227 -6.36 -4.31 2.41
N SER A 228 -6.73 -3.03 2.47
CA SER A 228 -6.72 -2.25 3.73
C SER A 228 -7.93 -1.33 3.85
N PHE A 229 -8.78 -1.57 4.84
CA PHE A 229 -9.90 -0.68 5.15
C PHE A 229 -9.43 0.69 5.61
N GLY A 230 -8.28 0.77 6.29
CA GLY A 230 -7.71 2.06 6.68
C GLY A 230 -7.38 2.97 5.51
N LYS A 231 -7.09 2.40 4.33
CA LYS A 231 -6.83 3.15 3.09
C LYS A 231 -8.13 3.49 2.36
N THR A 232 -9.05 2.54 2.30
CA THR A 232 -10.35 2.71 1.63
C THR A 232 -11.24 3.70 2.37
N TYR A 233 -11.32 3.62 3.70
CA TYR A 233 -12.29 4.36 4.52
C TYR A 233 -11.68 5.46 5.39
N HIS A 234 -10.50 5.95 5.01
CA HIS A 234 -9.84 7.08 5.67
C HIS A 234 -9.48 6.88 7.16
N CYS A 235 -9.55 5.64 7.67
CA CYS A 235 -9.36 5.29 9.07
C CYS A 235 -8.03 4.57 9.32
N THR A 236 -6.90 5.12 8.86
CA THR A 236 -5.60 4.42 8.88
C THR A 236 -5.16 3.91 10.26
N GLY A 237 -5.60 4.58 11.34
CA GLY A 237 -5.35 4.19 12.73
C GLY A 237 -6.14 2.97 13.21
N TRP A 238 -7.22 2.57 12.51
CA TRP A 238 -8.03 1.40 12.91
C TRP A 238 -7.33 0.08 12.64
N LYS A 239 -6.34 0.07 11.74
CA LYS A 239 -5.52 -1.11 11.44
C LYS A 239 -6.37 -2.35 11.21
N ILE A 240 -7.33 -2.27 10.29
CA ILE A 240 -8.06 -3.44 9.77
C ILE A 240 -7.75 -3.61 8.28
N GLY A 241 -7.38 -4.82 7.90
CA GLY A 241 -7.14 -5.25 6.53
C GLY A 241 -7.61 -6.68 6.34
N TYR A 242 -7.36 -7.24 5.16
CA TYR A 242 -7.63 -8.65 4.88
C TYR A 242 -6.73 -9.18 3.78
N ALA A 243 -6.62 -10.50 3.71
CA ALA A 243 -6.08 -11.23 2.58
C ALA A 243 -7.15 -12.12 1.95
N ILE A 244 -7.16 -12.18 0.63
CA ILE A 244 -7.88 -13.18 -0.17
C ILE A 244 -6.85 -14.10 -0.80
N ALA A 245 -6.94 -15.41 -0.54
CA ALA A 245 -6.07 -16.41 -1.14
C ALA A 245 -6.79 -17.77 -1.27
N PRO A 246 -6.38 -18.63 -2.21
CA PRO A 246 -6.94 -19.97 -2.35
C PRO A 246 -6.91 -20.78 -1.04
N PRO A 247 -7.81 -21.74 -0.82
CA PRO A 247 -7.97 -22.40 0.48
C PRO A 247 -6.68 -23.00 1.06
N ALA A 248 -5.84 -23.61 0.21
CA ALA A 248 -4.55 -24.18 0.63
C ALA A 248 -3.57 -23.11 1.16
N LEU A 249 -3.51 -21.94 0.49
CA LEU A 249 -2.66 -20.84 0.91
C LEU A 249 -3.23 -20.15 2.15
N THR A 250 -4.55 -19.95 2.19
CA THR A 250 -5.26 -19.38 3.33
C THR A 250 -5.08 -20.23 4.60
N ALA A 251 -5.03 -21.56 4.47
CA ALA A 251 -4.75 -22.44 5.60
C ALA A 251 -3.37 -22.18 6.23
N GLU A 252 -2.31 -22.03 5.42
CA GLU A 252 -0.97 -21.73 5.94
C GLU A 252 -0.85 -20.28 6.46
N PHE A 253 -1.49 -19.32 5.78
CA PHE A 253 -1.59 -17.94 6.23
C PHE A 253 -2.21 -17.83 7.61
N ARG A 254 -3.32 -18.55 7.84
CA ARG A 254 -4.03 -18.56 9.12
C ARG A 254 -3.20 -19.12 10.26
N LYS A 255 -2.31 -20.09 10.00
CA LYS A 255 -1.38 -20.61 11.03
C LYS A 255 -0.42 -19.53 11.50
N VAL A 256 0.09 -18.67 10.61
CA VAL A 256 0.94 -17.54 11.00
C VAL A 256 0.11 -16.49 11.74
N HIS A 257 -1.02 -16.08 11.17
CA HIS A 257 -1.93 -15.10 11.79
C HIS A 257 -2.34 -15.49 13.22
N GLN A 258 -2.70 -16.75 13.43
CA GLN A 258 -3.13 -17.30 14.71
C GLN A 258 -2.13 -17.05 15.85
N TYR A 259 -0.83 -17.04 15.55
CA TYR A 259 0.22 -16.84 16.54
C TYR A 259 0.93 -15.48 16.44
N ASN A 260 0.60 -14.69 15.42
CA ASN A 260 1.08 -13.32 15.31
C ASN A 260 0.19 -12.36 16.10
N THR A 261 -1.13 -12.41 15.86
CA THR A 261 -2.12 -11.56 16.55
C THR A 261 -3.32 -12.31 17.10
N PHE A 262 -3.52 -13.58 16.69
CA PHE A 262 -4.68 -14.42 16.98
C PHE A 262 -6.01 -13.91 16.42
N THR A 263 -6.38 -12.66 16.70
CA THR A 263 -7.60 -12.01 16.21
C THR A 263 -7.37 -10.51 16.06
N SER A 264 -8.15 -9.84 15.21
CA SER A 264 -8.10 -8.37 15.04
C SER A 264 -9.29 -7.67 15.70
N PHE A 265 -9.22 -6.33 15.82
CA PHE A 265 -10.20 -5.51 16.58
C PHE A 265 -11.67 -5.76 16.19
N GLY A 266 -12.40 -6.48 17.05
CA GLY A 266 -13.74 -7.01 16.78
C GLY A 266 -14.79 -5.97 16.36
N PRO A 267 -15.04 -4.91 17.16
CA PRO A 267 -16.03 -3.89 16.83
C PRO A 267 -15.84 -3.25 15.46
N ALA A 268 -14.58 -2.95 15.07
CA ALA A 268 -14.30 -2.37 13.76
C ALA A 268 -14.62 -3.32 12.60
N GLN A 269 -14.60 -4.64 12.82
CA GLN A 269 -15.00 -5.60 11.79
C GLN A 269 -16.51 -5.53 11.49
N HIS A 270 -17.34 -5.30 12.51
CA HIS A 270 -18.77 -5.09 12.32
C HIS A 270 -19.04 -3.79 11.54
N ALA A 271 -18.34 -2.71 11.89
CA ALA A 271 -18.43 -1.45 11.17
C ALA A 271 -18.02 -1.58 9.69
N CYS A 272 -16.89 -2.24 9.40
CA CYS A 272 -16.47 -2.49 8.03
C CYS A 272 -17.47 -3.38 7.27
N ALA A 273 -18.08 -4.37 7.92
CA ALA A 273 -19.08 -5.23 7.29
C ALA A 273 -20.34 -4.46 6.90
N ALA A 274 -20.79 -3.55 7.77
CA ALA A 274 -21.91 -2.66 7.49
C ALA A 274 -21.59 -1.70 6.34
N MET A 275 -20.41 -1.09 6.34
CA MET A 275 -19.97 -0.19 5.27
C MET A 275 -20.00 -0.86 3.88
N ILE A 276 -19.42 -2.05 3.75
CA ILE A 276 -19.38 -2.78 2.48
C ILE A 276 -20.78 -3.16 1.96
N ARG A 277 -21.68 -3.50 2.88
CA ARG A 277 -23.02 -4.00 2.57
C ARG A 277 -23.99 -2.86 2.25
N ASP A 278 -23.94 -1.80 3.05
CA ASP A 278 -24.98 -0.77 3.08
C ASP A 278 -24.56 0.52 2.35
N GLU A 279 -23.26 0.76 2.17
CA GLU A 279 -22.71 1.90 1.40
C GLU A 279 -21.65 1.44 0.37
N PRO A 280 -21.97 0.47 -0.52
CA PRO A 280 -21.03 -0.03 -1.52
C PRO A 280 -20.54 1.07 -2.48
N GLU A 281 -21.31 2.14 -2.68
CA GLU A 281 -20.97 3.29 -3.51
C GLU A 281 -19.74 4.05 -2.99
N HIS A 282 -19.38 3.92 -1.70
CA HIS A 282 -18.17 4.53 -1.17
C HIS A 282 -16.94 4.00 -1.90
N ASP A 283 -16.86 2.69 -2.13
CA ASP A 283 -15.75 2.07 -2.86
C ASP A 283 -15.73 2.57 -4.32
N GLU A 284 -16.91 2.63 -4.96
CA GLU A 284 -17.09 3.00 -6.37
C GLU A 284 -16.78 4.47 -6.65
N GLN A 285 -17.06 5.36 -5.69
CA GLN A 285 -16.87 6.81 -5.83
C GLN A 285 -15.50 7.28 -5.32
N LEU A 286 -14.72 6.43 -4.63
CA LEU A 286 -13.45 6.82 -4.03
C LEU A 286 -12.44 7.32 -5.06
N GLY A 287 -12.40 6.71 -6.24
CA GLY A 287 -11.55 7.15 -7.36
C GLY A 287 -11.89 8.57 -7.80
N ALA A 288 -13.16 8.87 -8.03
CA ALA A 288 -13.62 10.21 -8.43
C ALA A 288 -13.37 11.25 -7.33
N PHE A 289 -13.61 10.89 -6.06
CA PHE A 289 -13.32 11.75 -4.90
C PHE A 289 -11.84 12.17 -4.85
N TYR A 290 -10.91 11.21 -4.97
CA TYR A 290 -9.49 11.52 -4.95
C TYR A 290 -9.00 12.14 -6.26
N GLN A 291 -9.63 11.85 -7.41
CA GLN A 291 -9.27 12.46 -8.68
C GLN A 291 -9.47 13.97 -8.64
N ALA A 292 -10.61 14.44 -8.11
CA ALA A 292 -10.87 15.87 -7.95
C ALA A 292 -9.79 16.56 -7.09
N LYS A 293 -9.35 15.89 -6.00
CA LYS A 293 -8.26 16.38 -5.15
C LYS A 293 -6.91 16.38 -5.88
N ARG A 294 -6.59 15.30 -6.60
CA ARG A 294 -5.37 15.19 -7.40
C ARG A 294 -5.30 16.30 -8.45
N ASP A 295 -6.37 16.49 -9.21
CA ASP A 295 -6.41 17.43 -10.34
C ASP A 295 -6.25 18.86 -9.85
N ARG A 296 -7.01 19.25 -8.80
CA ARG A 296 -6.84 20.53 -8.12
C ARG A 296 -5.41 20.74 -7.63
N PHE A 297 -4.86 19.76 -6.90
CA PHE A 297 -3.52 19.88 -6.35
C PHE A 297 -2.45 19.96 -7.45
N ARG A 298 -2.61 19.20 -8.53
CA ARG A 298 -1.74 19.22 -9.70
C ARG A 298 -1.77 20.58 -10.40
N GLU A 299 -2.95 21.15 -10.61
CA GLU A 299 -3.10 22.50 -11.17
C GLU A 299 -2.38 23.54 -10.30
N GLN A 300 -2.52 23.45 -8.98
CA GLN A 300 -1.82 24.32 -8.05
C GLN A 300 -0.29 24.15 -8.11
N LEU A 301 0.21 22.92 -8.20
CA LEU A 301 1.65 22.65 -8.33
C LEU A 301 2.25 23.28 -9.59
N LEU A 302 1.50 23.40 -10.68
CA LEU A 302 1.94 24.08 -11.91
C LEU A 302 2.20 25.58 -11.71
N THR A 303 1.75 26.17 -10.59
CA THR A 303 2.09 27.56 -10.20
C THR A 303 3.43 27.68 -9.47
N THR A 304 4.09 26.55 -9.21
CA THR A 304 5.39 26.46 -8.52
C THR A 304 6.49 26.03 -9.51
N ARG A 305 7.76 26.01 -9.07
CA ARG A 305 8.86 25.46 -9.87
C ARG A 305 8.98 23.93 -9.82
N LEU A 306 8.15 23.26 -9.01
CA LEU A 306 8.09 21.79 -8.99
C LEU A 306 7.35 21.29 -10.23
N LYS A 307 7.84 20.22 -10.84
CA LYS A 307 7.18 19.61 -12.00
C LYS A 307 6.42 18.34 -11.58
N PRO A 308 5.08 18.35 -11.55
CA PRO A 308 4.32 17.16 -11.17
C PRO A 308 4.32 16.11 -12.28
N LEU A 309 4.63 14.86 -11.94
CA LEU A 309 4.56 13.71 -12.85
C LEU A 309 3.11 13.16 -12.98
N PRO A 310 2.76 12.45 -14.06
CA PRO A 310 1.50 11.73 -14.15
C PRO A 310 1.39 10.65 -13.07
N VAL A 311 0.26 10.60 -12.36
CA VAL A 311 -0.03 9.59 -11.34
C VAL A 311 -1.44 9.00 -11.59
N PRO A 312 -1.55 7.75 -12.07
CA PRO A 312 -2.83 7.15 -12.43
C PRO A 312 -3.61 6.52 -11.26
N GLY A 313 -2.99 6.36 -10.08
CA GLY A 313 -3.66 5.85 -8.90
C GLY A 313 -2.95 6.15 -7.58
N GLY A 314 -3.60 5.78 -6.47
CA GLY A 314 -3.19 6.14 -5.11
C GLY A 314 -3.39 7.62 -4.81
N TYR A 315 -3.09 8.06 -3.59
CA TYR A 315 -3.21 9.48 -3.19
C TYR A 315 -1.86 10.20 -3.06
N PHE A 316 -0.91 9.80 -3.91
CA PHE A 316 0.44 10.35 -3.96
C PHE A 316 0.68 11.10 -5.27
N GLN A 317 1.40 12.22 -5.18
CA GLN A 317 1.87 12.99 -6.31
C GLN A 317 3.40 13.00 -6.29
N LEU A 318 4.02 12.49 -7.35
CA LEU A 318 5.46 12.65 -7.56
C LEU A 318 5.77 14.00 -8.18
N VAL A 319 6.81 14.66 -7.68
CA VAL A 319 7.31 15.93 -8.22
C VAL A 319 8.80 15.82 -8.53
N ASP A 320 9.19 16.33 -9.69
CA ASP A 320 10.59 16.55 -10.06
C ASP A 320 11.02 17.94 -9.60
N TYR A 321 12.13 17.99 -8.86
CA TYR A 321 12.70 19.21 -8.28
C TYR A 321 14.00 19.66 -8.96
N SER A 322 14.37 19.07 -10.11
CA SER A 322 15.63 19.36 -10.82
C SER A 322 15.82 20.82 -11.20
N ALA A 323 14.76 21.59 -11.37
CA ALA A 323 14.82 23.03 -11.67
C ALA A 323 15.08 23.91 -10.42
N ILE A 324 15.11 23.31 -9.23
CA ILE A 324 15.19 24.01 -7.95
C ILE A 324 16.53 23.74 -7.26
N SER A 325 16.99 22.48 -7.26
CA SER A 325 18.14 22.07 -6.47
C SER A 325 18.85 20.86 -7.05
N ASP A 326 20.16 20.80 -6.88
CA ASP A 326 21.00 19.64 -7.16
C ASP A 326 21.17 18.71 -5.94
N LEU A 327 20.55 19.04 -4.80
CA LEU A 327 20.64 18.22 -3.59
C LEU A 327 20.09 16.80 -3.82
N PRO A 328 20.68 15.77 -3.20
CA PRO A 328 20.06 14.46 -3.03
C PRO A 328 18.67 14.60 -2.41
N ASP A 329 17.74 13.72 -2.76
CA ASP A 329 16.32 13.86 -2.38
C ASP A 329 16.09 13.92 -0.86
N THR A 330 16.84 13.15 -0.08
CA THR A 330 16.82 13.17 1.39
C THR A 330 17.26 14.51 1.98
N GLU A 331 18.21 15.20 1.35
CA GLU A 331 18.65 16.53 1.75
C GLU A 331 17.67 17.59 1.27
N PHE A 332 17.16 17.46 0.04
CA PHE A 332 16.16 18.34 -0.53
C PHE A 332 14.87 18.38 0.32
N VAL A 333 14.32 17.23 0.71
CA VAL A 333 13.07 17.20 1.51
C VAL A 333 13.27 17.71 2.94
N LYS A 334 14.47 17.54 3.53
CA LYS A 334 14.82 18.16 4.81
C LYS A 334 14.87 19.68 4.69
N TRP A 335 15.58 20.19 3.69
CA TRP A 335 15.62 21.61 3.37
C TRP A 335 14.22 22.18 3.11
N LEU A 336 13.40 21.49 2.32
CA LEU A 336 12.02 21.89 2.01
C LEU A 336 11.17 21.99 3.30
N THR A 337 11.37 21.05 4.22
CA THR A 337 10.64 21.04 5.50
C THR A 337 11.06 22.19 6.39
N ILE A 338 12.37 22.43 6.53
CA ILE A 338 12.94 23.42 7.45
C ILE A 338 12.78 24.84 6.90
N GLU A 339 13.21 25.07 5.66
CA GLU A 339 13.34 26.42 5.07
C GLU A 339 12.06 26.88 4.37
N LYS A 340 11.28 25.95 3.84
CA LYS A 340 10.03 26.24 3.12
C LYS A 340 8.79 25.80 3.88
N GLY A 341 8.93 25.09 5.00
CA GLY A 341 7.81 24.68 5.83
C GLY A 341 6.85 23.71 5.14
N VAL A 342 7.33 22.85 4.23
CA VAL A 342 6.51 21.80 3.60
C VAL A 342 7.25 20.47 3.68
N ALA A 343 6.66 19.50 4.36
CA ALA A 343 7.24 18.16 4.43
C ALA A 343 6.81 17.30 3.25
N ALA A 344 7.78 16.60 2.68
CA ALA A 344 7.63 15.62 1.61
C ALA A 344 8.37 14.33 1.99
N ILE A 345 8.24 13.28 1.16
CA ILE A 345 8.99 12.04 1.34
C ILE A 345 10.00 11.88 0.19
N PRO A 346 11.28 11.58 0.48
CA PRO A 346 12.27 11.24 -0.53
C PRO A 346 12.00 9.83 -1.09
N LEU A 347 12.37 9.57 -2.34
CA LEU A 347 12.15 8.27 -2.97
C LEU A 347 13.30 7.29 -2.71
N SER A 348 14.51 7.77 -2.47
CA SER A 348 15.70 6.93 -2.30
C SER A 348 15.58 5.88 -1.19
N PRO A 349 14.88 6.10 -0.05
CA PRO A 349 14.72 5.04 0.96
C PRO A 349 13.81 3.88 0.53
N PHE A 350 13.11 4.01 -0.60
CA PHE A 350 12.29 2.94 -1.18
C PHE A 350 13.09 2.05 -2.15
N TYR A 351 14.38 2.31 -2.36
CA TYR A 351 15.23 1.53 -3.25
C TYR A 351 16.33 0.80 -2.47
N GLU A 352 16.72 -0.40 -2.92
CA GLU A 352 18.02 -0.98 -2.54
C GLU A 352 19.16 -0.12 -3.11
N ARG A 353 18.99 0.31 -4.37
CA ARG A 353 19.93 1.21 -5.07
C ARG A 353 19.15 2.24 -5.87
N ALA A 354 19.07 3.46 -5.34
CA ALA A 354 18.37 4.55 -6.01
C ALA A 354 19.02 4.88 -7.38
N PRO A 355 18.23 5.18 -8.43
CA PRO A 355 18.76 5.56 -9.73
C PRO A 355 19.62 6.84 -9.64
N SER A 356 20.78 6.83 -10.28
CA SER A 356 21.69 7.98 -10.29
C SER A 356 21.02 9.22 -10.87
N GLY A 357 21.14 10.35 -10.17
CA GLY A 357 20.58 11.63 -10.60
C GLY A 357 19.05 11.74 -10.51
N GLN A 358 18.35 10.76 -9.93
CA GLN A 358 16.91 10.87 -9.70
C GLN A 358 16.63 12.00 -8.69
N ARG A 359 15.82 12.98 -9.11
CA ARG A 359 15.43 14.15 -8.31
C ARG A 359 13.93 14.22 -8.14
N LEU A 360 13.39 13.20 -7.49
CA LEU A 360 11.96 13.05 -7.24
C LEU A 360 11.66 13.11 -5.75
N ALA A 361 10.54 13.75 -5.41
CA ALA A 361 9.94 13.70 -4.08
C ALA A 361 8.47 13.30 -4.18
N ARG A 362 7.95 12.67 -3.13
CA ARG A 362 6.55 12.24 -3.02
C ARG A 362 5.79 13.16 -2.08
N LEU A 363 4.67 13.70 -2.57
CA LEU A 363 3.69 14.47 -1.81
C LEU A 363 2.39 13.65 -1.67
N CYS A 364 1.68 13.83 -0.56
CA CYS A 364 0.39 13.21 -0.27
C CYS A 364 -0.71 14.24 -0.43
N PHE A 365 -1.67 13.99 -1.34
CA PHE A 365 -2.81 14.89 -1.56
C PHE A 365 -4.10 14.40 -0.89
N ALA A 366 -4.04 13.33 -0.10
CA ALA A 366 -5.12 12.96 0.82
C ALA A 366 -5.17 13.96 1.99
N LYS A 367 -5.57 15.19 1.69
CA LYS A 367 -5.69 16.29 2.64
C LYS A 367 -6.94 17.14 2.40
N ASN A 368 -7.32 17.93 3.38
CA ASN A 368 -8.27 19.02 3.28
C ASN A 368 -7.73 20.09 2.33
N ASP A 369 -8.64 20.77 1.66
CA ASP A 369 -8.29 21.79 0.67
C ASP A 369 -7.47 22.93 1.30
N ALA A 370 -7.82 23.34 2.52
CA ALA A 370 -7.07 24.35 3.29
C ALA A 370 -5.62 23.92 3.57
N THR A 371 -5.36 22.63 3.83
CA THR A 371 -4.01 22.09 4.03
C THR A 371 -3.22 22.14 2.73
N LEU A 372 -3.84 21.76 1.60
CA LEU A 372 -3.21 21.83 0.28
C LEU A 372 -2.89 23.29 -0.09
N ASP A 373 -3.81 24.22 0.15
CA ASP A 373 -3.62 25.64 -0.17
C ASP A 373 -2.49 26.27 0.65
N ALA A 374 -2.40 25.92 1.94
CA ALA A 374 -1.31 26.35 2.80
C ALA A 374 0.04 25.81 2.32
N ALA A 375 0.10 24.55 1.89
CA ALA A 375 1.33 23.98 1.31
C ALA A 375 1.71 24.69 0.01
N ILE A 376 0.77 24.90 -0.91
CA ILE A 376 1.02 25.56 -2.20
C ILE A 376 1.52 26.99 -2.01
N THR A 377 0.91 27.75 -1.10
CA THR A 377 1.35 29.12 -0.77
C THR A 377 2.83 29.15 -0.36
N ARG A 378 3.30 28.15 0.40
CA ARG A 378 4.70 28.00 0.79
C ARG A 378 5.58 27.55 -0.40
N LEU A 379 5.10 26.62 -1.22
CA LEU A 379 5.82 26.09 -2.39
C LEU A 379 5.98 27.12 -3.53
N GLN A 380 5.12 28.13 -3.61
CA GLN A 380 5.27 29.23 -4.57
C GLN A 380 6.52 30.09 -4.31
N GLN A 381 7.11 29.98 -3.11
CA GLN A 381 8.36 30.66 -2.73
C GLN A 381 9.62 29.90 -3.13
N LEU A 382 9.49 28.77 -3.83
CA LEU A 382 10.61 27.94 -4.25
C LEU A 382 11.51 28.66 -5.22
#